data_AF-A0A0L0MHB1-F1
#
_entry.id   AF-A0A0L0MHB1-F1
#
_cell.length_a   1.000
_cell.length_b   1.000
_cell.length_c   1.000
_cell.angle_alpha   90.00
_cell.angle_beta   90.00
_cell.angle_gamma   90.00
#
_symmetry.space_group_name_H-M   'P 1'
#
loop_
_entity.id
_entity.type
_entity.pdbx_description
1 polymer ?
#
loop_
_entity_poly.entity_id
_entity_poly.type
_entity_poly.pdbx_seq_one_letter_code
_entity_poly.pdbx_strand_id
1 'polypeptide(L)'
;MGLPEGSAPDLKNKSFTVTAETQVPSKGANGMIFTHGGFTAGWGFYTQNGKLVVSHNFLDMERYRVVSTSNVPTGKVTLSFHFQYDGGGLGKGGVVTMFANGKQIGQGRIEKTVPMKYTSFESQDIGQDAGTPVDNTYKPPFKFDGKIDKLTVELQ
;
A
#
# COMPACT_ATOMS: atom_id res chain seq x y z
N MET A 1 16.89 2.43 0.38
CA MET A 1 17.40 1.09 0.06
C MET A 1 16.35 0.15 0.57
N GLY A 2 15.67 -0.56 -0.32
CA GLY A 2 14.54 -1.41 0.06
C GLY A 2 14.97 -2.74 0.67
N LEU A 3 14.05 -3.38 1.39
CA LEU A 3 14.24 -4.70 1.95
C LEU A 3 13.89 -5.77 0.89
N PRO A 4 14.75 -6.77 0.65
CA PRO A 4 14.39 -7.89 -0.22
C PRO A 4 13.13 -8.62 0.26
N GLU A 5 12.31 -9.16 -0.65
CA GLU A 5 11.03 -9.80 -0.30
C GLU A 5 11.17 -10.88 0.78
N GLY A 6 12.21 -11.71 0.73
CA GLY A 6 12.45 -12.77 1.72
C GLY A 6 12.74 -12.28 3.14
N SER A 7 13.06 -11.00 3.30
CA SER A 7 13.31 -10.36 4.60
C SER A 7 12.18 -9.40 5.00
N ALA A 8 11.18 -9.19 4.14
CA ALA A 8 10.04 -8.32 4.38
C ALA A 8 8.88 -9.10 5.06
N PRO A 9 7.93 -8.41 5.69
CA PRO A 9 6.73 -9.05 6.21
C PRO A 9 5.97 -9.83 5.13
N ASP A 10 5.59 -11.06 5.45
CA ASP A 10 4.84 -11.89 4.51
C ASP A 10 3.35 -11.54 4.51
N LEU A 11 2.94 -10.72 3.55
CA LEU A 11 1.54 -10.30 3.37
C LEU A 11 0.65 -11.34 2.67
N LYS A 12 1.22 -12.47 2.21
CA LYS A 12 0.54 -13.39 1.31
C LYS A 12 -0.50 -14.23 2.06
N ASN A 13 -1.68 -14.36 1.45
CA ASN A 13 -2.77 -15.24 1.89
C ASN A 13 -3.24 -15.03 3.35
N LYS A 14 -3.18 -13.80 3.85
CA LYS A 14 -3.56 -13.45 5.21
C LYS A 14 -4.09 -12.03 5.31
N SER A 15 -4.81 -11.77 6.39
CA SER A 15 -5.19 -10.42 6.75
C SER A 15 -3.98 -9.69 7.33
N PHE A 16 -3.90 -8.39 7.08
CA PHE A 16 -2.83 -7.56 7.61
C PHE A 16 -3.26 -6.11 7.75
N THR A 17 -2.52 -5.37 8.56
CA THR A 17 -2.67 -3.93 8.69
C THR A 17 -1.33 -3.24 8.46
N VAL A 18 -1.32 -2.20 7.62
CA VAL A 18 -0.20 -1.28 7.47
C VAL A 18 -0.59 0.05 8.12
N THR A 19 0.15 0.49 9.12
CA THR A 19 -0.09 1.75 9.84
C THR A 19 1.12 2.65 9.75
N ALA A 20 0.93 3.89 9.30
CA ALA A 20 1.97 4.91 9.19
C ALA A 20 1.62 6.14 10.04
N GLU A 21 2.52 6.50 10.94
CA GLU A 21 2.49 7.78 11.65
C GLU A 21 3.22 8.81 10.80
N THR A 22 2.50 9.85 10.35
CA THR A 22 2.99 10.76 9.31
C THR A 22 2.84 12.23 9.67
N GLN A 23 3.61 13.07 8.98
CA GLN A 23 3.41 14.52 8.90
C GLN A 23 3.07 14.89 7.45
N VAL A 24 1.80 15.24 7.22
CA VAL A 24 1.25 15.60 5.91
C VAL A 24 1.40 17.10 5.68
N PRO A 25 2.02 17.54 4.56
CA PRO A 25 2.16 18.95 4.24
C PRO A 25 0.82 19.69 4.09
N SER A 26 0.82 21.01 4.27
CA SER A 26 -0.37 21.86 4.11
C SER A 26 -0.99 21.81 2.70
N LYS A 27 -0.17 21.57 1.67
CA LYS A 27 -0.61 21.38 0.29
C LYS A 27 -1.25 20.00 0.01
N GLY A 28 -1.34 19.12 1.01
CA GLY A 28 -1.79 17.73 0.88
C GLY A 28 -0.64 16.74 0.66
N ALA A 29 -0.98 15.45 0.69
CA ALA A 29 -0.02 14.36 0.53
C ALA A 29 -0.04 13.76 -0.89
N ASN A 30 1.16 13.52 -1.42
CA ASN A 30 1.41 12.67 -2.58
C ASN A 30 2.64 11.79 -2.30
N GLY A 31 2.67 10.60 -2.90
CA GLY A 31 3.81 9.69 -2.86
C GLY A 31 3.59 8.42 -2.04
N MET A 32 4.57 7.52 -2.12
CA MET A 32 4.51 6.17 -1.58
C MET A 32 4.62 6.13 -0.05
N ILE A 33 3.74 5.40 0.63
CA ILE A 33 3.85 5.13 2.07
C ILE A 33 4.57 3.79 2.29
N PHE A 34 4.08 2.74 1.63
CA PHE A 34 4.65 1.40 1.66
C PHE A 34 4.46 0.75 0.29
N THR A 35 5.53 0.20 -0.28
CA THR A 35 5.45 -0.67 -1.45
C THR A 35 6.10 -2.01 -1.13
N HIS A 36 5.63 -3.07 -1.77
CA HIS A 36 6.25 -4.38 -1.74
C HIS A 36 6.02 -5.08 -3.07
N GLY A 37 7.05 -5.08 -3.93
CA GLY A 37 6.97 -5.52 -5.31
C GLY A 37 7.04 -4.34 -6.30
N GLY A 38 6.48 -4.51 -7.50
CA GLY A 38 6.56 -3.53 -8.57
C GLY A 38 5.75 -3.93 -9.81
N PHE A 39 6.28 -3.65 -11.00
CA PHE A 39 5.56 -3.85 -12.27
C PHE A 39 5.16 -5.30 -12.55
N THR A 40 5.88 -6.27 -11.95
CA THR A 40 5.57 -7.69 -12.12
C THR A 40 4.45 -8.15 -11.20
N ALA A 41 4.44 -7.72 -9.93
CA ALA A 41 3.42 -8.05 -8.94
C ALA A 41 3.67 -7.30 -7.65
N GLY A 42 2.65 -7.24 -6.78
CA GLY A 42 2.80 -6.81 -5.39
C GLY A 42 1.83 -5.73 -4.97
N TRP A 43 2.15 -5.05 -3.88
CA TRP A 43 1.30 -4.06 -3.22
C TRP A 43 1.89 -2.66 -3.26
N GLY A 44 1.03 -1.65 -3.37
CA GLY A 44 1.34 -0.26 -3.12
C GLY A 44 0.29 0.39 -2.24
N PHE A 45 0.74 1.08 -1.20
CA PHE A 45 -0.08 1.90 -0.30
C PHE A 45 0.49 3.30 -0.33
N TYR A 46 -0.28 4.26 -0.84
CA TYR A 46 0.26 5.56 -1.18
C TYR A 46 -0.78 6.66 -1.10
N THR A 47 -0.31 7.90 -1.21
CA THR A 47 -1.15 9.08 -1.39
C THR A 47 -1.03 9.58 -2.81
N GLN A 48 -2.16 9.95 -3.41
CA GLN A 48 -2.20 10.56 -4.73
C GLN A 48 -3.38 11.53 -4.81
N ASN A 49 -3.11 12.75 -5.25
CA ASN A 49 -4.07 13.85 -5.30
C ASN A 49 -4.75 14.06 -3.93
N GLY A 50 -4.00 13.94 -2.83
CA GLY A 50 -4.51 14.11 -1.47
C GLY A 50 -5.37 12.96 -0.94
N LYS A 51 -5.51 11.85 -1.67
CA LYS A 51 -6.29 10.67 -1.28
C LYS A 51 -5.39 9.50 -0.98
N LEU A 52 -5.78 8.63 -0.04
CA LEU A 52 -5.22 7.30 0.10
C LEU A 52 -5.61 6.42 -1.09
N VAL A 53 -4.64 5.65 -1.55
CA VAL A 53 -4.77 4.64 -2.61
C VAL A 53 -4.12 3.35 -2.13
N VAL A 54 -4.81 2.24 -2.39
CA VAL A 54 -4.22 0.89 -2.32
C VAL A 54 -4.29 0.27 -3.69
N SER A 55 -3.16 -0.23 -4.16
CA SER A 55 -3.06 -0.97 -5.42
C SER A 55 -2.47 -2.34 -5.17
N HIS A 56 -3.03 -3.34 -5.85
CA HIS A 56 -2.48 -4.69 -5.93
C HIS A 56 -2.28 -5.05 -7.39
N ASN A 57 -1.04 -5.31 -7.78
CA ASN A 57 -0.68 -5.83 -9.09
C ASN A 57 -0.70 -7.36 -9.05
N PHE A 58 -1.71 -7.96 -9.68
CA PHE A 58 -1.84 -9.39 -9.82
C PHE A 58 -1.11 -9.86 -11.07
N LEU A 59 0.21 -10.03 -10.92
CA LEU A 59 1.08 -10.66 -11.93
C LEU A 59 1.07 -9.95 -13.31
N ASP A 60 0.87 -8.63 -13.34
CA ASP A 60 0.68 -7.83 -14.56
C ASP A 60 -0.56 -8.23 -15.41
N MET A 61 -1.34 -9.21 -14.96
CA MET A 61 -2.59 -9.63 -15.63
C MET A 61 -3.76 -8.72 -15.26
N GLU A 62 -3.88 -8.40 -13.97
CA GLU A 62 -4.93 -7.52 -13.44
C GLU A 62 -4.32 -6.56 -12.42
N ARG A 63 -4.81 -5.31 -12.39
CA ARG A 63 -4.45 -4.33 -11.36
C ARG A 63 -5.70 -3.88 -10.64
N TYR A 64 -5.75 -4.13 -9.34
CA TYR A 64 -6.82 -3.65 -8.48
C TYR A 64 -6.38 -2.34 -7.84
N ARG A 65 -7.24 -1.33 -7.87
CA ARG A 65 -6.95 0.00 -7.33
C ARG A 65 -8.15 0.52 -6.57
N VAL A 66 -7.96 0.78 -5.28
CA VAL A 66 -8.99 1.30 -4.37
C VAL A 66 -8.56 2.69 -3.90
N VAL A 67 -9.47 3.66 -4.02
CA VAL A 67 -9.21 5.06 -3.65
C VAL A 67 -10.15 5.49 -2.54
N SER A 68 -9.63 6.21 -1.56
CA SER A 68 -10.43 6.83 -0.52
C SER A 68 -11.42 7.87 -1.08
N THR A 69 -12.60 7.93 -0.46
CA THR A 69 -13.64 8.89 -0.84
C THR A 69 -13.34 10.28 -0.29
N SER A 70 -12.68 10.37 0.86
CA SER A 70 -12.26 11.63 1.49
C SER A 70 -10.76 11.89 1.34
N ASN A 71 -10.36 13.16 1.38
CA ASN A 71 -8.96 13.55 1.39
C ASN A 71 -8.31 13.27 2.76
N VAL A 72 -7.00 13.07 2.73
CA VAL A 72 -6.15 12.95 3.92
C VAL A 72 -6.02 14.31 4.61
N PRO A 73 -6.21 14.40 5.94
CA PRO A 73 -5.95 15.64 6.68
C PRO A 73 -4.49 16.09 6.59
N THR A 74 -4.22 17.36 6.87
CA THR A 74 -2.86 17.90 6.96
C THR A 74 -2.33 17.86 8.40
N GLY A 75 -1.01 17.99 8.59
CA GLY A 75 -0.37 17.94 9.90
C GLY A 75 -0.03 16.52 10.35
N LYS A 76 -0.07 16.26 11.67
CA LYS A 76 0.18 14.92 12.20
C LYS A 76 -1.02 14.02 11.94
N VAL A 77 -0.82 12.95 11.19
CA VAL A 77 -1.88 12.01 10.80
C VAL A 77 -1.39 10.58 10.89
N THR A 78 -2.17 9.72 11.55
CA THR A 78 -2.02 8.27 11.49
C THR A 78 -2.86 7.74 10.32
N LEU A 79 -2.19 7.20 9.31
CA LEU A 79 -2.81 6.57 8.15
C LEU A 79 -2.77 5.06 8.33
N SER A 80 -3.88 4.36 8.11
CA SER A 80 -3.88 2.89 8.16
C SER A 80 -4.67 2.26 7.03
N PHE A 81 -4.20 1.08 6.64
CA PHE A 81 -4.72 0.26 5.56
C PHE A 81 -4.95 -1.14 6.10
N HIS A 82 -6.21 -1.55 6.17
CA HIS A 82 -6.61 -2.84 6.72
C HIS A 82 -7.03 -3.72 5.57
N PHE A 83 -6.28 -4.79 5.30
CA PHE A 83 -6.67 -5.80 4.33
C PHE A 83 -7.24 -7.01 5.07
N GLN A 84 -8.53 -7.24 4.90
CA GLN A 84 -9.21 -8.43 5.41
C GLN A 84 -9.26 -9.48 4.29
N TYR A 85 -8.39 -10.48 4.38
CA TYR A 85 -8.34 -11.59 3.43
C TYR A 85 -9.56 -12.48 3.58
N ASP A 86 -10.12 -12.94 2.46
CA ASP A 86 -11.34 -13.76 2.48
C ASP A 86 -11.11 -15.15 3.14
N GLY A 87 -9.86 -15.61 3.18
CA GLY A 87 -9.53 -16.97 3.61
C GLY A 87 -9.96 -18.03 2.58
N GLY A 88 -9.96 -19.31 2.98
CA GLY A 88 -10.48 -20.39 2.13
C GLY A 88 -9.57 -20.79 0.95
N GLY A 89 -8.27 -20.52 1.02
CA GLY A 89 -7.27 -21.00 0.05
C GLY A 89 -6.21 -19.96 -0.29
N LEU A 90 -5.43 -20.25 -1.31
CA LEU A 90 -4.37 -19.37 -1.81
C LEU A 90 -4.92 -18.36 -2.84
N GLY A 91 -4.35 -17.16 -2.84
CA GLY A 91 -4.58 -16.12 -3.85
C GLY A 91 -5.99 -15.55 -3.90
N LYS A 92 -6.75 -15.67 -2.80
CA LYS A 92 -8.10 -15.12 -2.70
C LYS A 92 -8.07 -13.60 -2.60
N GLY A 93 -9.24 -13.00 -2.74
CA GLY A 93 -9.39 -11.58 -2.56
C GLY A 93 -9.38 -11.17 -1.10
N GLY A 94 -9.65 -9.89 -0.90
CA GLY A 94 -10.01 -9.35 0.40
C GLY A 94 -10.64 -7.97 0.27
N VAL A 95 -11.09 -7.44 1.40
CA VAL A 95 -11.59 -6.07 1.49
C VAL A 95 -10.50 -5.20 2.08
N VAL A 96 -10.15 -4.13 1.37
CA VAL A 96 -9.30 -3.05 1.89
C VAL A 96 -10.19 -1.99 2.52
N THR A 97 -9.87 -1.58 3.74
CA THR A 97 -10.46 -0.41 4.40
C THR A 97 -9.35 0.57 4.79
N MET A 98 -9.55 1.85 4.49
CA MET A 98 -8.58 2.92 4.68
C MET A 98 -9.03 3.91 5.74
N PHE A 99 -8.12 4.30 6.61
CA PHE A 99 -8.40 5.21 7.72
C PHE A 99 -7.40 6.36 7.80
N ALA A 100 -7.88 7.50 8.31
CA ALA A 100 -7.06 8.61 8.76
C ALA A 100 -7.47 8.98 10.19
N ASN A 101 -6.53 8.94 11.13
CA ASN A 101 -6.77 9.15 12.56
C ASN A 101 -7.92 8.27 13.11
N GLY A 102 -7.95 7.01 12.70
CA GLY A 102 -8.99 6.04 13.10
C GLY A 102 -10.36 6.25 12.44
N LYS A 103 -10.56 7.31 11.66
CA LYS A 103 -11.79 7.52 10.87
C LYS A 103 -11.66 6.82 9.53
N GLN A 104 -12.62 5.95 9.21
CA GLN A 104 -12.71 5.34 7.89
C GLN A 104 -12.96 6.41 6.83
N ILE A 105 -12.12 6.42 5.79
CA ILE A 105 -12.19 7.37 4.67
C ILE A 105 -12.28 6.69 3.31
N GLY A 106 -12.29 5.36 3.27
CA GLY A 106 -12.52 4.61 2.04
C GLY A 106 -12.52 3.12 2.27
N GLN A 107 -13.08 2.39 1.31
CA GLN A 107 -13.14 0.94 1.31
C GLN A 107 -13.26 0.46 -0.13
N GLY A 108 -12.76 -0.75 -0.40
CA GLY A 108 -12.97 -1.40 -1.68
C GLY A 108 -12.45 -2.82 -1.71
N ARG A 109 -12.57 -3.43 -2.88
CA ARG A 109 -12.39 -4.86 -3.08
C ARG A 109 -11.14 -5.12 -3.91
N ILE A 110 -10.36 -6.10 -3.48
CA ILE A 110 -9.28 -6.73 -4.27
C ILE A 110 -9.77 -8.14 -4.56
N GLU A 111 -9.96 -8.50 -5.84
CA GLU A 111 -10.60 -9.79 -6.17
C GLU A 111 -9.66 -10.99 -6.06
N LYS A 112 -8.36 -10.77 -6.31
CA LYS A 112 -7.33 -11.80 -6.24
C LYS A 112 -6.02 -11.21 -5.74
N THR A 113 -5.27 -11.98 -4.98
CA THR A 113 -3.91 -11.61 -4.55
C THR A 113 -2.89 -12.58 -5.10
N VAL A 114 -1.63 -12.15 -5.20
CA VAL A 114 -0.54 -13.05 -5.60
C VAL A 114 -0.23 -14.00 -4.44
N PRO A 115 -0.28 -15.33 -4.62
CA PRO A 115 -0.22 -16.27 -3.51
C PRO A 115 1.20 -16.60 -3.02
N MET A 116 2.24 -16.41 -3.85
CA MET A 116 3.56 -17.00 -3.60
C MET A 116 4.72 -16.00 -3.62
N LYS A 117 4.91 -15.25 -4.71
CA LYS A 117 6.08 -14.38 -4.87
C LYS A 117 5.70 -13.11 -5.61
N TYR A 118 6.08 -11.96 -5.08
CA TYR A 118 5.86 -10.68 -5.75
C TYR A 118 7.00 -10.35 -6.71
N THR A 119 8.25 -10.61 -6.30
CA THR A 119 9.42 -10.13 -7.04
C THR A 119 10.71 -10.90 -6.76
N SER A 120 11.63 -10.87 -7.74
CA SER A 120 13.03 -11.30 -7.56
C SER A 120 14.03 -10.15 -7.67
N PHE A 121 13.57 -8.97 -8.11
CA PHE A 121 14.42 -7.83 -8.49
C PHE A 121 13.92 -6.49 -7.92
N GLU A 122 12.76 -6.48 -7.27
CA GLU A 122 12.18 -5.35 -6.55
C GLU A 122 12.31 -5.58 -5.04
N SER A 123 11.90 -4.57 -4.28
CA SER A 123 11.98 -4.58 -2.83
C SER A 123 10.66 -4.21 -2.17
N GLN A 124 10.68 -4.31 -0.84
CA GLN A 124 9.79 -3.57 0.02
C GLN A 124 10.44 -2.22 0.35
N ASP A 125 9.75 -1.11 0.06
CA ASP A 125 10.22 0.24 0.39
C ASP A 125 9.20 1.02 1.22
N ILE A 126 9.70 1.99 2.01
CA ILE A 126 8.91 2.89 2.86
C ILE A 126 9.21 4.33 2.44
N GLY A 127 8.16 5.14 2.25
CA GLY A 127 8.29 6.57 1.97
C GLY A 127 8.72 6.93 0.53
N GLN A 128 9.07 5.94 -0.29
CA GLN A 128 9.37 6.12 -1.71
C GLN A 128 9.28 4.77 -2.41
N ASP A 129 8.67 4.73 -3.59
CA ASP A 129 8.92 3.63 -4.55
C ASP A 129 10.07 4.07 -5.46
N ALA A 130 11.20 3.37 -5.40
CA ALA A 130 12.40 3.65 -6.18
C ALA A 130 12.62 2.66 -7.34
N GLY A 131 11.81 1.60 -7.40
CA GLY A 131 11.92 0.54 -8.38
C GLY A 131 11.02 0.82 -9.58
N THR A 132 10.22 -0.17 -9.96
CA THR A 132 9.19 -0.02 -10.98
C THR A 132 7.80 0.14 -10.37
N PRO A 133 6.87 0.84 -11.04
CA PRO A 133 5.58 1.12 -10.45
C PRO A 133 4.71 -0.14 -10.34
N VAL A 134 4.12 -0.37 -9.17
CA VAL A 134 3.06 -1.38 -8.99
C VAL A 134 1.76 -0.97 -9.69
N ASP A 135 1.55 0.34 -9.86
CA ASP A 135 0.37 0.94 -10.48
C ASP A 135 0.79 1.96 -11.55
N ASN A 136 0.17 1.88 -12.73
CA ASN A 136 0.51 2.74 -13.88
C ASN A 136 0.10 4.22 -13.70
N THR A 137 -0.54 4.58 -12.59
CA THR A 137 -0.96 5.96 -12.28
C THR A 137 0.15 6.82 -11.67
N TYR A 138 1.33 6.29 -11.37
CA TYR A 138 2.47 7.06 -10.89
C TYR A 138 3.78 6.68 -11.60
N LYS A 139 4.82 7.50 -11.42
CA LYS A 139 6.17 7.24 -11.96
C LYS A 139 7.20 7.21 -10.82
N PRO A 140 8.07 6.19 -10.77
CA PRO A 140 9.22 6.19 -9.88
C PRO A 140 10.27 7.24 -10.29
N PRO A 141 11.03 7.82 -9.34
CA PRO A 141 10.85 7.65 -7.90
C PRO A 141 9.58 8.37 -7.41
N PHE A 142 8.71 7.65 -6.70
CA PHE A 142 7.44 8.18 -6.21
C PHE A 142 7.52 8.45 -4.71
N LYS A 143 8.28 9.50 -4.37
CA LYS A 143 8.59 9.87 -2.99
C LYS A 143 7.41 10.52 -2.28
N PHE A 144 7.20 10.17 -1.02
CA PHE A 144 6.26 10.84 -0.13
C PHE A 144 6.69 12.29 0.13
N ASP A 145 5.79 13.23 -0.13
CA ASP A 145 6.00 14.67 0.06
C ASP A 145 6.05 15.06 1.55
N GLY A 146 5.56 14.20 2.43
CA GLY A 146 5.57 14.40 3.88
C GLY A 146 6.72 13.67 4.59
N LYS A 147 6.55 13.47 5.90
CA LYS A 147 7.44 12.63 6.72
C LYS A 147 6.69 11.41 7.21
N ILE A 148 7.35 10.26 7.26
CA ILE A 148 6.88 9.07 7.98
C ILE A 148 7.77 8.93 9.22
N ASP A 149 7.17 9.08 10.40
CA ASP A 149 7.87 8.97 11.68
C ASP A 149 7.99 7.49 12.11
N LYS A 150 6.98 6.67 11.80
CA LYS A 150 6.97 5.23 12.06
C LYS A 150 6.04 4.52 11.09
N LEU A 151 6.42 3.31 10.68
CA LEU A 151 5.57 2.38 9.96
C LEU A 151 5.53 1.03 10.67
N THR A 152 4.33 0.49 10.86
CA THR A 152 4.10 -0.81 11.47
C THR A 152 3.31 -1.68 10.50
N VAL A 153 3.72 -2.94 10.36
CA VAL A 153 2.97 -3.97 9.63
C VAL A 153 2.57 -5.05 10.63
N GLU A 154 1.27 -5.28 10.78
CA GLU A 154 0.71 -6.29 11.67
C GLU A 154 0.11 -7.41 10.82
N LEU A 155 0.57 -8.64 11.03
CA LEU A 155 0.08 -9.84 10.35
C LEU A 155 -0.91 -10.55 11.25
N GLN A 156 -1.98 -11.10 10.67
CA GLN A 156 -3.02 -11.85 11.37
C GLN A 156 -3.03 -13.32 10.92
#